data_AF-A0A2X1N5Q1-F1
#
_entry.id   AF-A0A2X1N5Q1-F1
#
_cell.length_a   1.000
_cell.length_b   1.000
_cell.length_c   1.000
_cell.angle_alpha   90.00
_cell.angle_beta   90.00
_cell.angle_gamma   90.00
#
_symmetry.space_group_name_H-M   'P 1'
#
loop_
_entity.id
_entity.type
_entity.pdbx_description
1 polymer ?
#
loop_
_entity_poly.entity_id
_entity_poly.type
_entity_poly.pdbx_seq_one_letter_code
_entity_poly.pdbx_strand_id
1 'polypeptide(L)' 'MKYNEDVGELHRTDANGNRIKLRFATMLARKK' A
#
# COMPACT_ATOMS: atom_id res chain seq x y z
N MET A 1 -10.92 12.71 8.53
CA MET A 1 -10.18 12.43 7.28
C MET A 1 -8.89 11.73 7.68
N LYS A 2 -8.49 10.65 7.01
CA LYS A 2 -7.25 9.89 7.30
C LYS A 2 -6.44 9.75 6.03
N TYR A 3 -5.13 9.96 6.11
CA TYR A 3 -4.17 9.82 5.01
C TYR A 3 -2.91 9.12 5.53
N ASN A 4 -2.35 8.19 4.75
CA ASN A 4 -1.02 7.62 4.98
C ASN A 4 -0.39 7.16 3.65
N GLU A 5 0.93 6.97 3.68
CA GLU A 5 1.75 6.43 2.59
C GLU A 5 2.64 5.29 3.09
N ASP A 6 2.01 4.36 3.81
CA ASP A 6 2.71 3.29 4.48
C ASP A 6 3.24 2.25 3.48
N VAL A 7 4.28 1.52 3.88
CA VAL A 7 4.80 0.39 3.08
C VAL A 7 3.84 -0.78 3.24
N GLY A 8 3.31 -1.25 2.10
CA GLY A 8 2.50 -2.45 1.99
C GLY A 8 3.15 -3.48 1.06
N GLU A 9 2.47 -4.61 0.89
CA GLU A 9 2.97 -5.75 0.12
C GLU A 9 1.96 -6.20 -0.94
N LEU A 10 2.44 -6.39 -2.18
CA LEU A 10 1.64 -6.99 -3.24
C LEU A 10 1.41 -8.49 -2.96
N HIS A 11 0.31 -9.03 -3.48
CA HIS A 11 0.11 -10.47 -3.53
C HIS A 11 1.11 -11.17 -4.45
N ARG A 12 1.58 -10.49 -5.52
CA ARG A 12 2.64 -10.99 -6.41
C ARG A 12 3.98 -11.08 -5.66
N THR A 13 4.69 -12.17 -5.89
CA THR A 13 6.03 -12.41 -5.34
C THR A 13 7.15 -12.03 -6.32
N ASP A 14 8.33 -11.76 -5.79
CA ASP A 14 9.56 -11.56 -6.54
C ASP A 14 10.22 -12.90 -6.95
N ALA A 15 11.42 -12.84 -7.53
CA ALA A 15 12.18 -14.02 -7.97
C ALA A 15 12.58 -14.96 -6.82
N ASN A 16 12.60 -14.45 -5.57
CA ASN A 16 12.92 -15.21 -4.38
C ASN A 16 11.65 -15.71 -3.66
N GLY A 17 10.46 -15.48 -4.22
CA GLY A 17 9.18 -15.85 -3.62
C GLY A 17 8.70 -14.90 -2.51
N ASN A 18 9.37 -13.77 -2.28
CA ASN A 18 8.94 -12.79 -1.29
C ASN A 18 7.90 -11.84 -1.86
N ARG A 19 6.95 -11.38 -1.03
CA ARG A 19 5.99 -10.37 -1.47
C ARG A 19 6.69 -9.06 -1.80
N ILE A 20 6.27 -8.44 -2.90
CA ILE A 20 6.88 -7.19 -3.38
C ILE A 20 6.39 -6.03 -2.51
N LYS A 21 7.32 -5.33 -1.86
CA LYS A 21 7.03 -4.17 -1.00
C LYS A 21 6.95 -2.88 -1.80
N LEU A 22 5.90 -2.08 -1.59
CA LEU A 22 5.67 -0.78 -2.22
C LEU A 22 4.96 0.16 -1.25
N ARG A 23 5.05 1.48 -1.45
CA ARG A 23 4.28 2.46 -0.67
C ARG A 23 2.90 2.67 -1.29
N PHE A 24 1.85 2.69 -0.48
CA PHE A 24 0.48 2.90 -0.93
C PHE A 24 -0.12 4.14 -0.28
N ALA A 25 -0.65 5.05 -1.10
CA ALA A 25 -1.45 6.17 -0.61
C ALA A 25 -2.84 5.65 -0.20
N THR A 26 -3.12 5.62 1.10
CA THR A 26 -4.43 5.23 1.64
C THR A 26 -5.15 6.48 2.15
N MET A 27 -6.29 6.81 1.55
CA MET A 27 -7.06 8.00 1.89
C MET A 27 -8.51 7.67 2.23
N LEU A 28 -8.94 8.07 3.43
CA LEU A 28 -10.35 8.17 3.82
C LEU A 28 -10.74 9.64 3.87
N ALA A 29 -11.46 10.08 2.83
CA ALA A 29 -11.94 11.44 2.67
C ALA A 29 -13.48 11.52 2.81
N ARG A 30 -13.98 12.64 3.35
CA ARG A 30 -15.41 12.98 3.34
C ARG A 30 -15.57 14.24 2.50
N LYS A 31 -16.29 14.12 1.39
CA LYS A 31 -16.66 15.28 0.56
C LYS A 31 -17.61 16.17 1.36
N LYS A 32 -17.40 17.49 1.29
CA LYS A 32 -18.34 18.49 1.83
C LYS A 32 -19.63 18.51 1.03
#